data_AF-A0A926DCT5-F1
#
_entry.id   AF-A0A926DCT5-F1
#
_cell.length_a   1.000
_cell.length_b   1.000
_cell.length_c   1.000
_cell.angle_alpha   90.00
_cell.angle_beta   90.00
_cell.angle_gamma   90.00
#
_symmetry.space_group_name_H-M   'P 1'
#
loop_
_entity.id
_entity.type
_entity.pdbx_description
1 polymer ?
#
loop_
_entity_poly.entity_id
_entity_poly.type
_entity_poly.pdbx_seq_one_letter_code
_entity_poly.pdbx_strand_id
1 'polypeptide(L)'
;MKQPNDLIERYVYAVTKRLPAKLRADVSRELYGLIDDMLAERCGELVPADRDVRVVLTELGSPGELREKYTEGRKNCLIGAPHYAVYRLVLGIVLACVVFGMTVACLVSQLVSPTGPWYAILFEWLGILISALVYAFAFVTVLFAVFHHRDVDLGDGLNLDDLPPVPKKRQSVSRWECLFGIGISVLFLAVFLSAPQIFCIYSSGRFVPIFDTAAVRATWYFIALFSAAGIVRETVKLMRGRYDQKVMLTTLAADAVSAVLSVLWLTTPGLVNPAFQAEVPILFGAQNTFLVNLFSNFPYFFLGLILFALLLDAVDAVVRAARQN
;
A
#
# COMPACT_ATOMS: atom_id res chain seq x y z
N MET A 1 -22.92 36.70 -29.81
CA MET A 1 -23.76 35.66 -29.19
C MET A 1 -23.32 34.34 -29.80
N LYS A 2 -22.84 33.37 -29.02
CA LYS A 2 -22.46 32.05 -29.56
C LYS A 2 -23.75 31.32 -29.85
N GLN A 3 -23.92 30.75 -31.04
CA GLN A 3 -25.16 30.03 -31.36
C GLN A 3 -25.30 28.80 -30.43
N PRO A 4 -26.53 28.40 -30.08
CA PRO A 4 -26.79 27.24 -29.22
C PRO A 4 -26.10 25.97 -29.75
N ASN A 5 -25.97 25.86 -31.07
CA ASN A 5 -25.28 24.76 -31.75
C ASN A 5 -23.76 24.68 -31.45
N ASP A 6 -23.07 25.81 -31.26
CA ASP A 6 -21.62 25.84 -30.98
C ASP A 6 -21.28 25.23 -29.61
N LEU A 7 -22.18 25.34 -28.64
CA LEU A 7 -21.99 24.74 -27.32
C LEU A 7 -22.19 23.22 -27.35
N ILE A 8 -23.20 22.76 -28.09
CA ILE A 8 -23.48 21.33 -28.29
C ILE A 8 -22.31 20.67 -29.03
N GLU A 9 -21.83 21.27 -30.13
CA GLU A 9 -20.68 20.76 -30.89
C GLU A 9 -19.42 20.64 -30.01
N ARG A 10 -19.12 21.65 -29.19
CA ARG A 10 -17.97 21.62 -28.28
C ARG A 10 -18.12 20.55 -27.20
N TYR A 11 -19.34 20.37 -26.68
CA TYR A 11 -19.62 19.35 -25.67
C TYR A 11 -19.45 17.94 -26.26
N VAL A 12 -20.10 17.66 -27.40
CA VAL A 12 -19.98 16.36 -28.10
C VAL A 12 -18.53 16.10 -28.52
N TYR A 13 -17.81 17.11 -29.01
CA TYR A 13 -16.40 16.98 -29.33
C TYR A 13 -15.54 16.69 -28.08
N ALA A 14 -15.82 17.33 -26.95
CA ALA A 14 -15.11 17.09 -25.69
C ALA A 14 -15.28 15.65 -25.19
N VAL A 15 -16.49 15.08 -25.34
CA VAL A 15 -16.78 13.67 -24.99
C VAL A 15 -16.07 12.71 -25.95
N THR A 16 -16.15 12.96 -27.26
CA THR A 16 -15.76 12.01 -28.30
C THR A 16 -14.28 12.06 -28.70
N LYS A 17 -13.59 13.20 -28.54
CA LYS A 17 -12.16 13.36 -28.94
C LYS A 17 -11.25 12.30 -28.32
N ARG A 18 -11.57 11.86 -27.10
CA ARG A 18 -10.77 10.88 -26.34
C ARG A 18 -11.29 9.45 -26.42
N LEU A 19 -12.34 9.18 -27.21
CA LEU A 19 -12.84 7.82 -27.47
C LEU A 19 -12.03 7.11 -28.57
N PRO A 20 -12.05 5.76 -28.65
CA PRO A 20 -11.47 5.01 -29.77
C PRO A 20 -12.13 5.40 -31.10
N ALA A 21 -11.35 5.48 -32.18
CA ALA A 21 -11.82 5.97 -33.49
C ALA A 21 -13.05 5.21 -34.02
N LYS A 22 -13.17 3.91 -33.73
CA LYS A 22 -14.31 3.07 -34.12
C LYS A 22 -15.63 3.45 -33.44
N LEU A 23 -15.58 4.01 -32.22
CA LEU A 23 -16.76 4.37 -31.43
C LEU A 23 -17.16 5.85 -31.56
N ARG A 24 -16.26 6.71 -32.04
CA ARG A 24 -16.50 8.17 -32.10
C ARG A 24 -17.73 8.54 -32.91
N ALA A 25 -17.89 7.92 -34.08
CA ALA A 25 -18.98 8.25 -34.99
C ALA A 25 -20.35 7.86 -34.39
N ASP A 26 -20.45 6.65 -33.84
CA ASP A 26 -21.70 6.14 -33.29
C ASP A 26 -22.09 6.86 -32.00
N VAL A 27 -21.14 7.05 -31.08
CA VAL A 27 -21.37 7.82 -29.83
C VAL A 27 -21.71 9.27 -30.13
N SER A 28 -21.06 9.90 -31.13
CA SER A 28 -21.42 11.27 -31.50
C SER A 28 -22.87 11.37 -31.97
N ARG A 29 -23.33 10.42 -32.79
CA ARG A 29 -24.70 10.40 -33.33
C ARG A 29 -25.73 10.19 -32.22
N GLU A 30 -25.44 9.27 -31.30
CA GLU A 30 -26.30 9.00 -30.14
C GLU A 30 -26.41 10.22 -29.22
N LEU A 31 -25.29 10.90 -28.94
CA LEU A 31 -25.30 12.11 -28.12
C LEU A 31 -26.06 13.27 -28.76
N TYR A 32 -25.94 13.45 -30.07
CA TYR A 32 -26.74 14.45 -30.77
C TYR A 32 -28.23 14.13 -30.69
N GLY A 33 -28.62 12.86 -30.91
CA GLY A 33 -30.03 12.44 -30.81
C GLY A 33 -30.59 12.65 -29.41
N LEU A 34 -29.85 12.25 -28.38
CA LEU A 34 -30.28 12.39 -26.99
C LEU A 34 -30.41 13.87 -26.57
N ILE A 35 -29.49 14.73 -26.98
CA ILE A 35 -29.58 16.17 -26.73
C ILE A 35 -30.79 16.78 -27.44
N ASP A 36 -31.07 16.36 -28.67
CA ASP A 36 -32.22 16.83 -29.45
C ASP A 36 -33.55 16.40 -28.80
N ASP A 37 -33.65 15.15 -28.37
CA ASP A 37 -34.82 14.62 -27.65
C ASP A 37 -35.08 15.38 -26.34
N MET A 38 -34.03 15.64 -25.55
CA MET A 38 -34.15 16.41 -24.30
C MET A 38 -34.51 17.88 -24.53
N LEU A 39 -34.04 18.48 -25.63
CA LEU A 39 -34.40 19.84 -26.01
C LEU A 39 -35.84 19.91 -26.54
N ALA A 40 -36.28 18.93 -27.32
CA ALA A 40 -37.64 18.82 -27.82
C ALA A 40 -38.65 18.62 -26.67
N GLU A 41 -38.32 17.82 -25.66
CA GLU A 41 -39.17 17.63 -24.47
C GLU A 41 -39.33 18.94 -23.68
N ARG A 42 -38.28 19.77 -23.60
CA ARG A 42 -38.29 21.03 -22.84
C ARG A 42 -38.86 22.22 -23.59
N CYS A 43 -38.54 22.35 -24.87
CA CYS A 43 -38.85 23.53 -25.68
C CYS A 43 -40.02 23.29 -26.64
N GLY A 44 -40.43 22.03 -26.87
CA GLY A 44 -41.44 21.69 -27.87
C GLY A 44 -41.01 22.15 -29.28
N GLU A 45 -41.88 22.90 -29.96
CA GLU A 45 -41.61 23.47 -31.30
C GLU A 45 -40.85 24.81 -31.26
N LEU A 46 -40.50 25.33 -30.08
CA LEU A 46 -39.80 26.61 -29.95
C LEU A 46 -38.29 26.43 -30.16
N VAL A 47 -37.65 27.42 -30.80
CA VAL A 47 -36.20 27.43 -31.01
C VAL A 47 -35.50 27.47 -29.63
N PRO A 48 -34.61 26.51 -29.31
CA PRO A 48 -33.96 26.45 -28.01
C PRO A 48 -33.13 27.69 -27.73
N ALA A 49 -33.28 28.29 -26.54
CA ALA A 49 -32.41 29.36 -26.12
C ALA A 49 -31.09 28.82 -25.55
N ASP A 50 -30.04 29.66 -25.53
CA ASP A 50 -28.73 29.30 -24.95
C ASP A 50 -28.81 28.81 -23.50
N ARG A 51 -29.83 29.24 -22.75
CA ARG A 51 -30.09 28.81 -21.37
C ARG A 51 -30.55 27.35 -21.32
N ASP A 52 -31.44 26.96 -22.22
CA ASP A 52 -32.05 25.62 -22.24
C ASP A 52 -31.00 24.58 -22.63
N VAL A 53 -30.14 24.91 -23.61
CA VAL A 53 -28.97 24.10 -23.98
C VAL A 53 -28.03 23.90 -22.79
N ARG A 54 -27.74 24.94 -22.01
CA ARG A 54 -26.88 24.81 -20.82
C ARG A 54 -27.49 23.91 -19.76
N VAL A 55 -28.80 23.98 -19.55
CA VAL A 55 -29.50 23.12 -18.58
C VAL A 55 -29.42 21.66 -19.02
N VAL A 56 -29.76 21.35 -20.28
CA VAL A 56 -29.65 19.99 -20.84
C VAL A 56 -28.23 19.45 -20.74
N LEU A 57 -27.22 20.24 -21.14
CA LEU A 57 -25.82 19.83 -21.04
C LEU A 57 -25.33 19.65 -19.60
N THR A 58 -25.94 20.34 -18.63
CA THR A 58 -25.65 20.15 -17.20
C THR A 58 -26.31 18.88 -16.66
N GLU A 59 -27.53 18.57 -17.10
CA GLU A 59 -28.24 17.33 -16.75
C GLU A 59 -27.58 16.07 -17.30
N LEU A 60 -26.90 16.20 -18.45
CA LEU A 60 -26.07 15.13 -19.00
C LEU A 60 -24.79 14.88 -18.20
N GLY A 61 -24.38 15.82 -17.34
CA GLY A 61 -23.17 15.74 -16.54
C GLY A 61 -21.93 16.18 -17.29
N SER A 62 -20.76 16.02 -16.67
CA SER A 62 -19.51 16.51 -17.25
C SER A 62 -19.10 15.65 -18.47
N PRO A 63 -18.42 16.24 -19.48
CA PRO A 63 -17.91 15.46 -20.61
C PRO A 63 -16.98 14.29 -20.21
N GLY A 64 -16.40 14.37 -19.02
CA GLY A 64 -15.59 13.32 -18.42
C GLY A 64 -16.41 12.11 -17.99
N GLU A 65 -17.51 12.32 -17.27
CA GLU A 65 -18.43 11.30 -16.76
C GLU A 65 -19.15 10.58 -17.90
N LEU A 66 -19.70 11.33 -18.86
CA LEU A 66 -20.46 10.75 -19.97
C LEU A 66 -19.58 9.84 -20.83
N ARG A 67 -18.32 10.23 -21.05
CA ARG A 67 -17.32 9.42 -21.75
C ARG A 67 -17.01 8.10 -21.03
N GLU A 68 -17.03 8.08 -19.70
CA GLU A 68 -16.78 6.84 -18.94
C GLU A 68 -17.88 5.82 -19.15
N LYS A 69 -19.14 6.26 -19.32
CA LYS A 69 -20.27 5.37 -19.66
C LYS A 69 -20.07 4.66 -21.01
N TYR A 70 -19.52 5.35 -22.01
CA TYR A 70 -19.24 4.77 -23.35
C TYR A 70 -17.89 4.04 -23.45
N THR A 71 -17.01 4.23 -22.48
CA THR A 71 -15.70 3.57 -22.44
C THR A 71 -15.77 2.38 -21.49
N GLU A 72 -16.57 1.37 -21.83
CA GLU A 72 -16.59 0.08 -21.13
C GLU A 72 -15.18 -0.52 -20.97
N GLY A 73 -14.24 -0.11 -21.84
CA GLY A 73 -12.85 -0.56 -21.88
C GLY A 73 -11.90 -0.07 -20.78
N ARG A 74 -12.28 0.82 -19.85
CA ARG A 74 -11.46 1.04 -18.62
C ARG A 74 -11.49 -0.16 -17.67
N LYS A 75 -12.45 -1.08 -17.84
CA LYS A 75 -12.46 -2.37 -17.14
C LYS A 75 -11.38 -3.36 -17.62
N ASN A 76 -10.70 -3.06 -18.74
CA ASN A 76 -9.64 -3.91 -19.31
C ASN A 76 -8.21 -3.42 -19.02
N CYS A 77 -8.03 -2.55 -18.03
CA CYS A 77 -6.70 -2.23 -17.49
C CYS A 77 -6.42 -3.11 -16.26
N LEU A 78 -5.23 -3.69 -16.17
CA LEU A 78 -4.79 -4.44 -14.97
C LEU A 78 -4.85 -3.53 -13.71
N ILE A 79 -4.65 -2.22 -13.90
CA ILE A 79 -4.81 -1.14 -12.90
C ILE A 79 -5.28 0.14 -13.64
N GLY A 80 -6.53 0.55 -13.49
CA GLY A 80 -7.10 1.78 -14.06
C GLY A 80 -6.96 3.01 -13.15
N ALA A 81 -7.11 4.22 -13.70
CA ALA A 81 -7.24 5.46 -12.90
C ALA A 81 -8.58 5.39 -12.14
N PRO A 82 -8.60 5.46 -10.78
CA PRO A 82 -7.74 6.26 -9.87
C PRO A 82 -6.55 5.54 -9.17
N HIS A 83 -6.39 4.22 -9.32
CA HIS A 83 -5.40 3.43 -8.58
C HIS A 83 -3.96 3.57 -9.07
N TYR A 84 -3.77 3.98 -10.33
CA TYR A 84 -2.46 3.98 -10.98
C TYR A 84 -1.46 4.99 -10.39
N ALA A 85 -1.92 6.17 -9.94
CA ALA A 85 -1.04 7.18 -9.33
C ALA A 85 -0.48 6.70 -7.99
N VAL A 86 -1.36 6.11 -7.17
CA VAL A 86 -1.00 5.51 -5.88
C VAL A 86 -0.10 4.29 -6.07
N TYR A 87 -0.43 3.41 -7.02
CA TYR A 87 0.39 2.27 -7.40
C TYR A 87 1.83 2.69 -7.74
N ARG A 88 2.00 3.70 -8.60
CA ARG A 88 3.33 4.19 -8.98
C ARG A 88 4.12 4.72 -7.79
N LEU A 89 3.45 5.42 -6.87
CA LEU A 89 4.10 5.98 -5.69
C LEU A 89 4.55 4.85 -4.75
N VAL A 90 3.64 3.92 -4.42
CA VAL A 90 3.93 2.78 -3.54
C VAL A 90 5.01 1.89 -4.15
N LEU A 91 4.90 1.55 -5.43
CA LEU A 91 5.91 0.76 -6.12
C LEU A 91 7.28 1.45 -6.10
N GLY A 92 7.33 2.77 -6.34
CA GLY A 92 8.56 3.54 -6.27
C GLY A 92 9.22 3.48 -4.90
N ILE A 93 8.45 3.65 -3.82
CA ILE A 93 8.95 3.55 -2.44
C ILE A 93 9.46 2.14 -2.16
N VAL A 94 8.66 1.12 -2.45
CA VAL A 94 9.03 -0.28 -2.17
C VAL A 94 10.30 -0.67 -2.92
N LEU A 95 10.42 -0.35 -4.20
CA LEU A 95 11.62 -0.63 -4.99
C LEU A 95 12.84 0.12 -4.42
N ALA A 96 12.70 1.40 -4.06
CA ALA A 96 13.79 2.17 -3.46
C ALA A 96 14.26 1.55 -2.12
N CYS A 97 13.32 1.13 -1.27
CA CYS A 97 13.63 0.46 -0.01
C CYS A 97 14.29 -0.91 -0.23
N VAL A 98 13.87 -1.69 -1.23
CA VAL A 98 14.50 -2.98 -1.57
C VAL A 98 15.93 -2.76 -2.05
N VAL A 99 16.17 -1.81 -2.96
CA VAL A 99 17.54 -1.47 -3.40
C VAL A 99 18.39 -1.05 -2.21
N PHE A 100 17.89 -0.14 -1.37
CA PHE A 100 18.62 0.35 -0.21
C PHE A 100 18.95 -0.78 0.77
N GLY A 101 17.93 -1.57 1.18
CA GLY A 101 18.08 -2.67 2.12
C GLY A 101 19.05 -3.75 1.61
N MET A 102 18.95 -4.13 0.33
CA MET A 102 19.86 -5.12 -0.27
C MET A 102 21.29 -4.60 -0.41
N THR A 103 21.46 -3.31 -0.69
CA THR A 103 22.79 -2.69 -0.74
C THR A 103 23.45 -2.68 0.63
N VAL A 104 22.70 -2.26 1.66
CA VAL A 104 23.16 -2.30 3.06
C VAL A 104 23.47 -3.74 3.49
N ALA A 105 22.61 -4.72 3.14
CA ALA A 105 22.84 -6.13 3.43
C ALA A 105 24.14 -6.65 2.82
N CYS A 106 24.41 -6.32 1.56
CA CYS A 106 25.63 -6.70 0.88
C CYS A 106 26.85 -6.10 1.56
N LEU A 107 26.84 -4.78 1.83
CA LEU A 107 27.93 -4.10 2.54
C LEU A 107 28.19 -4.74 3.91
N VAL A 108 27.15 -4.99 4.69
CA VAL A 108 27.25 -5.67 5.98
C VAL A 108 27.83 -7.07 5.80
N SER A 109 27.33 -7.87 4.87
CA SER A 109 27.81 -9.24 4.63
C SER A 109 29.31 -9.26 4.32
N GLN A 110 29.78 -8.29 3.54
CA GLN A 110 31.19 -8.14 3.19
C GLN A 110 32.07 -7.73 4.36
N LEU A 111 31.51 -7.02 5.33
CA LEU A 111 32.21 -6.65 6.55
C LEU A 111 32.16 -7.76 7.62
N VAL A 112 31.11 -8.58 7.64
CA VAL A 112 30.95 -9.74 8.53
C VAL A 112 31.92 -10.85 8.11
N SER A 113 31.91 -11.19 6.83
CA SER A 113 32.64 -12.33 6.27
C SER A 113 33.07 -11.97 4.85
N PRO A 114 34.30 -11.45 4.68
CA PRO A 114 34.81 -11.12 3.35
C PRO A 114 34.92 -12.41 2.52
N THR A 115 33.94 -12.65 1.65
CA THR A 115 33.90 -13.85 0.82
C THR A 115 34.31 -13.52 -0.61
N GLY A 116 35.49 -13.97 -1.01
CA GLY A 116 35.91 -14.03 -2.40
C GLY A 116 36.26 -12.69 -3.06
N PRO A 117 36.61 -12.72 -4.35
CA PRO A 117 37.01 -11.54 -5.12
C PRO A 117 35.81 -10.64 -5.44
N TRP A 118 36.03 -9.32 -5.47
CA TRP A 118 34.98 -8.28 -5.54
C TRP A 118 33.95 -8.48 -6.65
N TYR A 119 34.34 -9.06 -7.80
CA TYR A 119 33.43 -9.31 -8.91
C TYR A 119 32.39 -10.39 -8.59
N ALA A 120 32.75 -11.43 -7.84
CA ALA A 120 31.82 -12.51 -7.48
C ALA A 120 30.71 -12.00 -6.56
N ILE A 121 31.08 -11.17 -5.58
CA ILE A 121 30.14 -10.49 -4.67
C ILE A 121 29.19 -9.58 -5.45
N LEU A 122 29.73 -8.83 -6.42
CA LEU A 122 28.93 -7.93 -7.24
C LEU A 122 27.90 -8.72 -8.06
N PHE A 123 28.28 -9.86 -8.65
CA PHE A 123 27.36 -10.73 -9.38
C PHE A 123 26.28 -11.36 -8.48
N GLU A 124 26.66 -11.84 -7.30
CA GLU A 124 25.72 -12.43 -6.34
C GLU A 124 24.72 -11.37 -5.84
N TRP A 125 25.21 -10.21 -5.44
CA TRP A 125 24.37 -9.07 -5.06
C TRP A 125 23.42 -8.68 -6.18
N LEU A 126 23.91 -8.60 -7.43
CA LEU A 126 23.08 -8.23 -8.57
C LEU A 126 21.98 -9.28 -8.82
N GLY A 127 22.30 -10.57 -8.68
CA GLY A 127 21.33 -11.66 -8.81
C GLY A 127 20.23 -11.62 -7.73
N ILE A 128 20.62 -11.41 -6.47
CA ILE A 128 19.69 -11.28 -5.35
C ILE A 128 18.85 -10.01 -5.50
N LEU A 129 19.47 -8.89 -5.88
CA LEU A 129 18.79 -7.61 -6.07
C LEU A 129 17.74 -7.71 -7.17
N ILE A 130 18.10 -8.23 -8.35
CA ILE A 130 17.15 -8.40 -9.46
C ILE A 130 15.99 -9.28 -9.02
N SER A 131 16.27 -10.41 -8.38
CA SER A 131 15.23 -11.33 -7.89
C SER A 131 14.30 -10.62 -6.90
N ALA A 132 14.86 -9.90 -5.92
CA ALA A 132 14.10 -9.15 -4.93
C ALA A 132 13.24 -8.04 -5.56
N LEU A 133 13.77 -7.32 -6.56
CA LEU A 133 13.03 -6.30 -7.30
C LEU A 133 11.88 -6.91 -8.11
N VAL A 134 12.10 -8.05 -8.75
CA VAL A 134 11.06 -8.79 -9.48
C VAL A 134 9.96 -9.26 -8.53
N TYR A 135 10.32 -9.85 -7.39
CA TYR A 135 9.34 -10.28 -6.39
C TYR A 135 8.56 -9.10 -5.79
N ALA A 136 9.25 -8.01 -5.45
CA ALA A 136 8.63 -6.81 -4.92
C ALA A 136 7.68 -6.18 -5.95
N PHE A 137 8.12 -6.07 -7.20
CA PHE A 137 7.29 -5.59 -8.30
C PHE A 137 6.07 -6.49 -8.48
N ALA A 138 6.27 -7.80 -8.65
CA ALA A 138 5.19 -8.77 -8.87
C ALA A 138 4.19 -8.74 -7.72
N PHE A 139 4.66 -8.69 -6.47
CA PHE A 139 3.80 -8.64 -5.30
C PHE A 139 2.97 -7.36 -5.26
N VAL A 140 3.59 -6.19 -5.42
CA VAL A 140 2.89 -4.89 -5.42
C VAL A 140 1.90 -4.82 -6.58
N THR A 141 2.27 -5.29 -7.77
CA THR A 141 1.38 -5.33 -8.94
C THR A 141 0.20 -6.25 -8.72
N VAL A 142 0.40 -7.48 -8.21
CA VAL A 142 -0.68 -8.42 -7.91
C VAL A 142 -1.61 -7.85 -6.84
N LEU A 143 -1.06 -7.24 -5.79
CA LEU A 143 -1.84 -6.60 -4.74
C LEU A 143 -2.76 -5.51 -5.31
N PHE A 144 -2.21 -4.59 -6.12
CA PHE A 144 -3.00 -3.53 -6.74
C PHE A 144 -3.97 -4.06 -7.82
N ALA A 145 -3.61 -5.13 -8.52
CA ALA A 145 -4.51 -5.79 -9.46
C ALA A 145 -5.71 -6.43 -8.74
N VAL A 146 -5.48 -7.08 -7.58
CA VAL A 146 -6.57 -7.61 -6.73
C VAL A 146 -7.44 -6.48 -6.19
N PHE A 147 -6.86 -5.35 -5.79
CA PHE A 147 -7.63 -4.17 -5.36
C PHE A 147 -8.49 -3.59 -6.48
N HIS A 148 -7.95 -3.49 -7.70
CA HIS A 148 -8.68 -3.01 -8.86
C HIS A 148 -9.82 -3.95 -9.26
N HIS A 149 -9.60 -5.26 -9.23
CA HIS A 149 -10.63 -6.26 -9.58
C HIS A 149 -11.72 -6.44 -8.51
N ARG A 150 -11.50 -5.95 -7.29
CA ARG A 150 -12.50 -6.00 -6.21
C ARG A 150 -13.31 -4.70 -6.06
N ASP A 151 -13.23 -3.79 -7.04
CA ASP A 151 -13.95 -2.50 -7.06
C ASP A 151 -13.75 -1.71 -5.75
N VAL A 152 -12.53 -1.75 -5.20
CA VAL A 152 -12.17 -0.96 -4.03
C VAL A 152 -12.06 0.48 -4.48
N ASP A 153 -13.02 1.34 -4.17
CA ASP A 153 -12.93 2.73 -4.57
C ASP A 153 -11.81 3.45 -3.81
N LEU A 154 -10.64 3.64 -4.46
CA LEU A 154 -9.57 4.49 -3.93
C LEU A 154 -9.92 5.97 -3.96
N GLY A 155 -11.14 6.31 -4.39
CA GLY A 155 -11.84 7.57 -4.21
C GLY A 155 -10.99 8.75 -4.63
N ASP A 156 -11.05 9.03 -5.91
CA ASP A 156 -10.99 10.41 -6.40
C ASP A 156 -11.95 10.51 -7.59
N GLY A 157 -13.23 10.66 -7.24
CA GLY A 157 -14.28 11.17 -8.10
C GLY A 157 -15.11 12.11 -7.26
N LEU A 158 -14.88 13.43 -7.42
CA LEU A 158 -15.75 14.48 -6.91
C LEU A 158 -17.14 14.35 -7.58
N ASN A 159 -17.99 13.46 -7.09
CA ASN A 159 -19.43 13.51 -7.33
C ASN A 159 -20.04 14.47 -6.30
N LEU A 160 -20.46 15.65 -6.77
CA LEU A 160 -21.07 16.70 -5.93
C LEU A 160 -22.44 16.30 -5.36
N ASP A 161 -23.07 15.25 -5.89
CA ASP A 161 -24.41 14.82 -5.51
C ASP A 161 -24.42 13.61 -4.56
N ASP A 162 -23.26 13.01 -4.31
CA ASP A 162 -23.11 11.83 -3.45
C ASP A 162 -22.25 12.17 -2.21
N LEU A 163 -22.36 13.42 -1.71
CA LEU A 163 -21.66 13.82 -0.50
C LEU A 163 -22.26 13.10 0.72
N PRO A 164 -21.56 12.15 1.36
CA PRO A 164 -21.92 11.75 2.70
C PRO A 164 -21.82 12.97 3.63
N PRO A 165 -22.62 13.04 4.71
CA PRO A 165 -22.50 14.11 5.69
C PRO A 165 -21.04 14.21 6.16
N VAL A 166 -20.53 15.45 6.26
CA VAL A 166 -19.12 15.74 6.56
C VAL A 166 -18.65 14.86 7.71
N PRO A 167 -17.79 13.85 7.44
CA PRO A 167 -17.19 13.08 8.51
C PRO A 167 -16.41 14.08 9.35
N LYS A 168 -16.60 14.08 10.68
CA LYS A 168 -15.70 14.86 11.55
C LYS A 168 -14.29 14.44 11.18
N LYS A 169 -13.37 15.39 10.94
CA LYS A 169 -11.98 15.23 10.43
C LYS A 169 -11.13 14.11 11.07
N ARG A 170 -11.63 13.45 12.12
CA ARG A 170 -11.08 12.32 12.88
C ARG A 170 -11.71 10.94 12.57
N GLN A 171 -12.71 10.87 11.69
CA GLN A 171 -13.47 9.64 11.39
C GLN A 171 -12.99 8.94 10.10
N SER A 172 -12.31 9.67 9.22
CA SER A 172 -11.72 9.13 8.00
C SER A 172 -10.41 8.41 8.32
N VAL A 173 -10.30 7.16 7.86
CA VAL A 173 -9.01 6.46 7.84
C VAL A 173 -8.13 7.15 6.80
N SER A 174 -6.92 7.58 7.19
CA SER A 174 -5.98 8.13 6.22
C SER A 174 -5.54 6.99 5.29
N ARG A 175 -5.97 7.08 4.03
CA ARG A 175 -5.64 6.07 3.02
C ARG A 175 -4.12 5.92 2.86
N TRP A 176 -3.38 7.01 3.02
CA TRP A 176 -1.92 7.01 3.03
C TRP A 176 -1.35 6.21 4.20
N GLU A 177 -1.87 6.35 5.42
CA GLU A 177 -1.40 5.59 6.58
C GLU A 177 -1.53 4.07 6.36
N CYS A 178 -2.67 3.61 5.83
CA CYS A 178 -2.86 2.19 5.52
C CYS A 178 -1.93 1.70 4.40
N LEU A 179 -1.73 2.49 3.36
CA LEU A 179 -0.83 2.15 2.27
C LEU A 179 0.63 2.09 2.72
N PHE A 180 1.06 3.02 3.59
CA PHE A 180 2.37 2.96 4.23
C PHE A 180 2.51 1.71 5.11
N GLY A 181 1.47 1.37 5.88
CA GLY A 181 1.47 0.16 6.72
C GLY A 181 1.61 -1.14 5.90
N ILE A 182 0.91 -1.24 4.77
CA ILE A 182 1.06 -2.38 3.84
C ILE A 182 2.48 -2.40 3.26
N GLY A 183 2.95 -1.28 2.72
CA GLY A 183 4.29 -1.18 2.14
C GLY A 183 5.39 -1.56 3.12
N ILE A 184 5.30 -1.10 4.37
CA ILE A 184 6.22 -1.46 5.46
C ILE A 184 6.12 -2.94 5.81
N SER A 185 4.91 -3.52 5.87
CA SER A 185 4.73 -4.95 6.18
C SER A 185 5.36 -5.87 5.14
N VAL A 186 5.26 -5.47 3.85
CA VAL A 186 5.87 -6.17 2.72
C VAL A 186 7.37 -5.98 2.68
N LEU A 187 7.86 -4.76 2.93
CA LEU A 187 9.28 -4.47 3.05
C LEU A 187 9.91 -5.27 4.18
N PHE A 188 9.27 -5.27 5.34
CA PHE A 188 9.70 -6.06 6.50
C PHE A 188 9.82 -7.53 6.14
N LEU A 189 8.80 -8.10 5.48
CA LEU A 189 8.83 -9.48 4.99
C LEU A 189 10.02 -9.74 4.07
N ALA A 190 10.19 -8.92 3.03
CA ALA A 190 11.25 -9.10 2.03
C ALA A 190 12.65 -9.00 2.65
N VAL A 191 12.87 -8.02 3.52
CA VAL A 191 14.15 -7.78 4.20
C VAL A 191 14.47 -8.93 5.16
N PHE A 192 13.52 -9.33 6.00
CA PHE A 192 13.77 -10.33 7.05
C PHE A 192 14.00 -11.74 6.48
N LEU A 193 13.31 -12.11 5.39
CA LEU A 193 13.54 -13.40 4.73
C LEU A 193 14.81 -13.43 3.87
N SER A 194 15.13 -12.33 3.18
CA SER A 194 16.24 -12.33 2.22
C SER A 194 17.59 -12.03 2.86
N ALA A 195 17.61 -11.17 3.89
CA ALA A 195 18.84 -10.66 4.49
C ALA A 195 18.69 -10.43 6.00
N PRO A 196 18.41 -11.48 6.81
CA PRO A 196 18.35 -11.35 8.26
C PRO A 196 19.67 -10.83 8.87
N GLN A 197 20.80 -11.00 8.18
CA GLN A 197 22.11 -10.50 8.63
C GLN A 197 22.23 -8.96 8.69
N ILE A 198 21.27 -8.20 8.14
CA ILE A 198 21.26 -6.72 8.29
C ILE A 198 21.21 -6.33 9.76
N PHE A 199 20.50 -7.10 10.59
CA PHE A 199 20.45 -6.90 12.03
C PHE A 199 21.72 -7.46 12.67
N CYS A 200 22.78 -6.65 12.71
CA CYS A 200 24.08 -7.03 13.25
C CYS A 200 24.64 -5.94 14.17
N ILE A 201 25.60 -6.34 15.00
CA ILE A 201 26.44 -5.45 15.80
C ILE A 201 27.86 -5.47 15.28
N TYR A 202 28.60 -4.38 15.46
CA TYR A 202 30.04 -4.34 15.18
C TYR A 202 30.80 -4.55 16.48
N SER A 203 31.53 -5.66 16.59
CA SER A 203 32.36 -5.99 17.75
C SER A 203 33.69 -6.59 17.32
N SER A 204 34.77 -6.25 18.02
CA SER A 204 36.09 -6.89 17.84
C SER A 204 36.59 -6.90 16.38
N GLY A 205 36.26 -5.86 15.60
CA GLY A 205 36.67 -5.76 14.19
C GLY A 205 35.84 -6.58 13.20
N ARG A 206 34.73 -7.18 13.63
CA ARG A 206 33.83 -8.00 12.81
C ARG A 206 32.38 -7.60 13.03
N PHE A 207 31.55 -7.80 12.03
CA PHE A 207 30.11 -7.67 12.18
C PHE A 207 29.53 -9.03 12.59
N VAL A 208 28.69 -9.04 13.62
CA VAL A 208 28.07 -10.26 14.16
C VAL A 208 26.56 -10.12 14.05
N PRO A 209 25.89 -10.94 13.22
CA PRO A 209 24.42 -10.96 13.12
C PRO A 209 23.78 -11.29 14.46
N ILE A 210 22.72 -10.57 14.83
CA ILE A 210 21.95 -10.78 16.05
C ILE A 210 21.17 -12.10 15.94
N PHE A 211 20.56 -12.34 14.79
CA PHE A 211 19.78 -13.55 14.52
C PHE A 211 20.62 -14.61 13.81
N ASP A 212 20.37 -15.87 14.12
CA ASP A 212 20.92 -16.99 13.37
C ASP A 212 20.19 -17.12 12.01
N THR A 213 20.97 -17.08 10.93
CA THR A 213 20.39 -17.06 9.56
C THR A 213 19.69 -18.37 9.18
N ALA A 214 20.10 -19.50 9.75
CA ALA A 214 19.47 -20.79 9.49
C ALA A 214 18.17 -20.91 10.28
N ALA A 215 18.16 -20.48 11.54
CA ALA A 215 16.97 -20.42 12.39
C ALA A 215 15.89 -19.50 11.79
N VAL A 216 16.26 -18.31 11.30
CA VAL A 216 15.31 -17.39 10.65
C VAL A 216 14.72 -18.00 9.38
N ARG A 217 15.53 -18.65 8.55
CA ARG A 217 15.04 -19.34 7.34
C ARG A 217 14.14 -20.53 7.66
N ALA A 218 14.44 -21.28 8.72
CA ALA A 218 13.60 -22.38 9.18
C ALA A 218 12.25 -21.89 9.73
N THR A 219 12.20 -20.67 10.28
CA THR A 219 11.02 -20.07 10.91
C THR A 219 10.30 -19.05 10.03
N TRP A 220 10.57 -19.05 8.72
CA TRP A 220 10.06 -18.06 7.76
C TRP A 220 8.54 -17.86 7.80
N TYR A 221 7.79 -18.92 8.12
CA TYR A 221 6.33 -18.92 8.15
C TYR A 221 5.76 -18.01 9.25
N PHE A 222 6.47 -17.82 10.37
CA PHE A 222 6.04 -16.87 11.41
C PHE A 222 6.09 -15.43 10.90
N ILE A 223 7.19 -15.06 10.22
CA ILE A 223 7.39 -13.73 9.64
C ILE A 223 6.35 -13.50 8.53
N ALA A 224 6.13 -14.50 7.67
CA ALA A 224 5.10 -14.45 6.63
C ALA A 224 3.71 -14.22 7.20
N LEU A 225 3.34 -14.96 8.25
CA LEU A 225 2.02 -14.85 8.85
C LEU A 225 1.85 -13.55 9.65
N PHE A 226 2.91 -13.05 10.29
CA PHE A 226 2.93 -11.75 10.95
C PHE A 226 2.72 -10.61 9.95
N SER A 227 3.48 -10.60 8.85
CA SER A 227 3.28 -9.62 7.77
C SER A 227 1.90 -9.75 7.13
N ALA A 228 1.38 -10.98 6.96
CA ALA A 228 0.03 -11.20 6.45
C ALA A 228 -1.05 -10.61 7.38
N ALA A 229 -0.92 -10.79 8.70
CA ALA A 229 -1.83 -10.19 9.66
C ALA A 229 -1.82 -8.66 9.58
N GLY A 230 -0.64 -8.05 9.47
CA GLY A 230 -0.48 -6.61 9.23
C GLY A 230 -1.15 -6.13 7.94
N ILE A 231 -0.95 -6.86 6.83
CA ILE A 231 -1.58 -6.53 5.55
C ILE A 231 -3.10 -6.66 5.63
N VAL A 232 -3.64 -7.74 6.23
CA VAL A 232 -5.09 -7.93 6.40
C VAL A 232 -5.69 -6.78 7.20
N ARG A 233 -5.04 -6.39 8.30
CA ARG A 233 -5.47 -5.26 9.15
C ARG A 233 -5.56 -3.96 8.35
N GLU A 234 -4.50 -3.58 7.66
CA GLU A 234 -4.49 -2.34 6.87
C GLU A 234 -5.45 -2.39 5.68
N THR A 235 -5.65 -3.58 5.10
CA THR A 235 -6.63 -3.79 4.03
C THR A 235 -8.05 -3.59 4.54
N VAL A 236 -8.40 -4.09 5.73
CA VAL A 236 -9.74 -3.87 6.31
C VAL A 236 -9.96 -2.38 6.66
N LYS A 237 -8.95 -1.72 7.23
CA LYS A 237 -8.97 -0.27 7.48
C LYS A 237 -9.20 0.51 6.17
N LEU A 238 -8.54 0.11 5.07
CA LEU A 238 -8.69 0.71 3.75
C LEU A 238 -10.08 0.47 3.13
N MET A 239 -10.59 -0.76 3.18
CA MET A 239 -11.89 -1.13 2.58
C MET A 239 -13.06 -0.36 3.19
N ARG A 240 -13.00 -0.05 4.49
CA ARG A 240 -14.11 0.62 5.17
C ARG A 240 -14.06 2.13 5.10
N GLY A 241 -12.86 2.71 4.97
CA GLY A 241 -12.64 4.16 4.94
C GLY A 241 -13.06 4.93 6.19
N ARG A 242 -13.75 4.27 7.13
CA ARG A 242 -14.22 4.75 8.42
C ARG A 242 -13.81 3.73 9.47
N TYR A 243 -13.36 4.20 10.63
CA TYR A 243 -13.31 3.33 11.80
C TYR A 243 -14.76 2.91 12.09
N ASP A 244 -15.04 1.63 12.23
CA ASP A 244 -16.32 1.12 12.73
C ASP A 244 -16.05 -0.07 13.66
N GLN A 245 -17.09 -0.59 14.33
CA GLN A 245 -16.92 -1.68 15.28
C GLN A 245 -16.25 -2.92 14.68
N LYS A 246 -16.45 -3.21 13.38
CA LYS A 246 -15.80 -4.36 12.76
C LYS A 246 -14.34 -4.06 12.38
N VAL A 247 -13.98 -2.83 11.99
CA VAL A 247 -12.57 -2.42 11.81
C VAL A 247 -11.80 -2.52 13.13
N MET A 248 -12.43 -2.10 14.23
CA MET A 248 -11.87 -2.28 15.58
C MET A 248 -11.65 -3.76 15.88
N LEU A 249 -12.67 -4.61 15.69
CA LEU A 249 -12.58 -6.04 15.97
C LEU A 249 -11.51 -6.73 15.12
N THR A 250 -11.42 -6.42 13.82
CA THR A 250 -10.40 -7.01 12.94
C THR A 250 -8.99 -6.52 13.30
N THR A 251 -8.86 -5.26 13.75
CA THR A 251 -7.58 -4.71 14.21
C THR A 251 -7.12 -5.44 15.47
N LEU A 252 -8.00 -5.55 16.46
CA LEU A 252 -7.72 -6.31 17.70
C LEU A 252 -7.39 -7.78 17.42
N ALA A 253 -8.12 -8.43 16.52
CA ALA A 253 -7.85 -9.82 16.15
C ALA A 253 -6.48 -9.97 15.44
N ALA A 254 -6.17 -9.08 14.49
CA ALA A 254 -4.88 -9.09 13.79
C ALA A 254 -3.71 -8.80 14.74
N ASP A 255 -3.88 -7.87 15.68
CA ASP A 255 -2.87 -7.53 16.68
C ASP A 255 -2.67 -8.69 17.67
N ALA A 256 -3.75 -9.36 18.09
CA ALA A 256 -3.66 -10.56 18.93
C ALA A 256 -2.93 -11.71 18.23
N VAL A 257 -3.26 -11.97 16.95
CA VAL A 257 -2.55 -12.97 16.15
C VAL A 257 -1.07 -12.59 16.00
N SER A 258 -0.77 -11.33 15.70
CA SER A 258 0.59 -10.81 15.57
C SER A 258 1.38 -10.93 16.87
N ALA A 259 0.74 -10.70 18.01
CA ALA A 259 1.34 -10.87 19.34
C ALA A 259 1.67 -12.35 19.61
N VAL A 260 0.73 -13.27 19.37
CA VAL A 260 0.97 -14.71 19.53
C VAL A 260 2.11 -15.18 18.63
N LEU A 261 2.13 -14.78 17.37
CA LEU A 261 3.20 -15.13 16.43
C LEU A 261 4.55 -14.58 16.87
N SER A 262 4.57 -13.35 17.39
CA SER A 262 5.80 -12.72 17.90
C SER A 262 6.34 -13.46 19.13
N VAL A 263 5.46 -13.88 20.05
CA VAL A 263 5.84 -14.70 21.21
C VAL A 263 6.40 -16.04 20.75
N LEU A 264 5.69 -16.77 19.89
CA LEU A 264 6.14 -18.09 19.41
C LEU A 264 7.47 -18.01 18.66
N TRP A 265 7.64 -16.98 17.83
CA TRP A 265 8.85 -16.80 17.05
C TRP A 265 10.03 -16.38 17.91
N LEU A 266 9.91 -15.33 18.74
CA LEU A 266 11.03 -14.82 19.54
C LEU A 266 11.42 -15.72 20.72
N THR A 267 10.55 -16.65 21.12
CA THR A 267 10.88 -17.70 22.10
C THR A 267 11.44 -18.96 21.47
N THR A 268 11.59 -19.01 20.14
CA THR A 268 12.17 -20.16 19.43
C THR A 268 13.63 -20.38 19.88
N PRO A 269 13.98 -21.57 20.41
CA PRO A 269 15.34 -21.87 20.81
C PRO A 269 16.32 -21.75 19.64
N GLY A 270 17.48 -21.12 19.86
CA GLY A 270 18.52 -20.96 18.84
C GLY A 270 18.24 -19.86 17.81
N LEU A 271 17.19 -19.04 17.98
CA LEU A 271 16.94 -17.90 17.10
C LEU A 271 18.05 -16.83 17.20
N VAL A 272 18.58 -16.59 18.40
CA VAL A 272 19.68 -15.66 18.63
C VAL A 272 21.00 -16.35 18.30
N ASN A 273 21.84 -15.67 17.53
CA ASN A 273 23.17 -16.14 17.21
C ASN A 273 24.00 -16.29 18.50
N PRO A 274 24.56 -17.47 18.82
CA PRO A 274 25.40 -17.65 20.00
C PRO A 274 26.64 -16.73 19.99
N ALA A 275 27.19 -16.43 18.80
CA ALA A 275 28.31 -15.51 18.67
C ALA A 275 27.94 -14.08 19.09
N PHE A 276 26.70 -13.66 18.80
CA PHE A 276 26.20 -12.36 19.27
C PHE A 276 26.19 -12.31 20.81
N GLN A 277 25.69 -13.36 21.46
CA GLN A 277 25.62 -13.39 22.93
C GLN A 277 27.00 -13.33 23.60
N ALA A 278 28.02 -13.95 22.99
CA ALA A 278 29.39 -13.91 23.49
C ALA A 278 30.03 -12.51 23.39
N GLU A 279 29.64 -11.71 22.40
CA GLU A 279 30.20 -10.37 22.16
C GLU A 279 29.54 -9.27 23.00
N VAL A 280 28.31 -9.49 23.51
CA VAL A 280 27.56 -8.49 24.30
C VAL A 280 28.34 -7.96 25.52
N PRO A 281 28.94 -8.81 26.39
CA PRO A 281 29.72 -8.31 27.53
C PRO A 281 30.98 -7.54 27.13
N ILE A 282 31.55 -7.85 25.96
CA ILE A 282 32.76 -7.22 25.42
C ILE A 282 32.41 -5.82 24.90
N LEU A 283 31.30 -5.69 24.17
CA LEU A 283 30.83 -4.43 23.60
C LEU A 283 30.45 -3.38 24.63
N PHE A 284 29.64 -3.77 25.61
CA PHE A 284 29.10 -2.84 26.59
C PHE A 284 29.96 -2.72 27.85
N GLY A 285 30.99 -3.57 27.98
CA GLY A 285 31.79 -3.73 29.19
C GLY A 285 31.03 -4.53 30.24
N ALA A 286 31.66 -5.57 30.78
CA ALA A 286 31.04 -6.49 31.75
C ALA A 286 30.49 -5.80 33.02
N GLN A 287 30.99 -4.60 33.33
CA GLN A 287 30.53 -3.78 34.46
C GLN A 287 29.15 -3.16 34.22
N ASN A 288 28.74 -2.94 32.95
CA ASN A 288 27.44 -2.36 32.59
C ASN A 288 26.35 -3.44 32.57
N THR A 289 26.01 -3.94 33.76
CA THR A 289 25.03 -5.03 33.96
C THR A 289 23.69 -4.75 33.29
N PHE A 290 23.24 -3.50 33.23
CA PHE A 290 21.99 -3.13 32.55
C PHE A 290 22.03 -3.43 31.03
N LEU A 291 23.04 -2.90 30.31
CA LEU A 291 23.14 -3.09 28.86
C LEU A 291 23.43 -4.55 28.51
N VAL A 292 24.32 -5.19 29.26
CA VAL A 292 24.61 -6.62 29.07
C VAL A 292 23.34 -7.45 29.22
N ASN A 293 22.56 -7.25 30.29
CA ASN A 293 21.33 -7.99 30.49
C ASN A 293 20.27 -7.70 29.41
N LEU A 294 20.16 -6.45 28.97
CA LEU A 294 19.22 -6.02 27.92
C LEU A 294 19.50 -6.71 26.58
N PHE A 295 20.76 -6.72 26.13
CA PHE A 295 21.14 -7.30 24.85
C PHE A 295 21.33 -8.82 24.91
N SER A 296 21.73 -9.40 26.03
CA SER A 296 21.72 -10.87 26.20
C SER A 296 20.30 -11.43 26.15
N ASN A 297 19.31 -10.67 26.60
CA ASN A 297 17.89 -10.99 26.52
C ASN A 297 17.18 -10.26 25.37
N PHE A 298 17.91 -9.95 24.30
CA PHE A 298 17.40 -9.18 23.16
C PHE A 298 16.04 -9.67 22.63
N PRO A 299 15.76 -10.99 22.49
CA PRO A 299 14.44 -11.45 22.03
C PRO A 299 13.30 -10.99 22.93
N TYR A 300 13.49 -11.00 24.24
CA TYR A 300 12.47 -10.57 25.20
C TYR A 300 12.29 -9.06 25.20
N PHE A 301 13.39 -8.30 25.06
CA PHE A 301 13.32 -6.85 24.90
C PHE A 301 12.58 -6.47 23.61
N PHE A 302 12.94 -7.10 22.49
CA PHE A 302 12.31 -6.87 21.20
C PHE A 302 10.85 -7.30 21.19
N LEU A 303 10.52 -8.43 21.85
CA LEU A 303 9.15 -8.87 22.07
C LEU A 303 8.35 -7.82 22.86
N GLY A 304 8.92 -7.28 23.94
CA GLY A 304 8.31 -6.21 24.73
C GLY A 304 7.98 -4.97 23.88
N LEU A 305 8.90 -4.59 22.98
CA LEU A 305 8.70 -3.46 22.06
C LEU A 305 7.57 -3.74 21.06
N ILE A 306 7.51 -4.96 20.48
CA ILE A 306 6.43 -5.35 19.57
C ILE A 306 5.08 -5.36 20.28
N LEU A 307 5.00 -5.99 21.46
CA LEU A 307 3.76 -6.04 22.25
C LEU A 307 3.30 -4.65 22.65
N PHE A 308 4.22 -3.76 23.01
CA PHE A 308 3.91 -2.36 23.30
C PHE A 308 3.37 -1.63 22.06
N ALA A 309 3.98 -1.81 20.89
CA ALA A 309 3.50 -1.21 19.64
C ALA A 309 2.09 -1.72 19.25
N LEU A 310 1.86 -3.04 19.37
CA LEU A 310 0.54 -3.64 19.13
C LEU A 310 -0.51 -3.16 20.14
N LEU A 311 -0.12 -2.97 21.40
CA LEU A 311 -1.00 -2.42 22.42
C LEU A 311 -1.37 -0.96 22.12
N LEU A 312 -0.43 -0.14 21.65
CA LEU A 312 -0.73 1.23 21.24
C LEU A 312 -1.69 1.28 20.05
N ASP A 313 -1.52 0.41 19.05
CA ASP A 313 -2.44 0.35 17.90
C ASP A 313 -3.84 -0.16 18.31
N ALA A 314 -3.90 -1.17 19.19
CA ALA A 314 -5.15 -1.66 19.77
C ALA A 314 -5.89 -0.55 20.54
N VAL A 315 -5.17 0.22 21.37
CA VAL A 315 -5.74 1.36 22.10
C VAL A 315 -6.22 2.45 21.13
N ASP A 316 -5.45 2.78 20.10
CA ASP A 316 -5.86 3.77 19.10
C ASP A 316 -7.13 3.31 18.36
N ALA A 317 -7.21 2.04 17.97
CA ALA A 317 -8.38 1.45 17.33
C ALA A 317 -9.62 1.52 18.23
N VAL A 318 -9.49 1.19 19.51
CA VAL A 318 -10.58 1.26 20.49
C VAL A 318 -11.00 2.71 20.76
N VAL A 319 -10.06 3.64 20.96
CA VAL A 319 -10.35 5.06 21.19
C VAL A 319 -11.04 5.70 20.00
N ARG A 320 -10.63 5.34 18.77
CA ARG A 320 -11.25 5.84 17.54
C ARG A 320 -12.65 5.25 17.32
N ALA A 321 -12.90 4.01 17.75
CA ALA A 321 -14.21 3.37 17.68
C ALA A 321 -15.17 3.82 18.80
N ALA A 322 -14.69 4.00 20.03
CA ALA A 322 -15.50 4.41 21.18
C ALA A 322 -16.02 5.85 21.06
N ARG A 323 -15.31 6.73 20.36
CA ARG A 323 -15.74 8.12 20.07
C ARG A 323 -16.83 8.21 18.98
N GLN A 324 -17.38 7.07 18.54
CA GLN A 324 -18.41 6.97 17.51
C GLN A 324 -19.80 6.67 18.06
N ASN A 325 -19.86 6.03 19.23
CA ASN A 325 -21.06 5.94 20.06
C ASN A 325 -21.20 7.21 20.90
#